data_AF-A0A416Z6T0-F1
#
_entry.id   AF-A0A416Z6T0-F1
#
_cell.length_a   1.000
_cell.length_b   1.000
_cell.length_c   1.000
_cell.angle_alpha   90.00
_cell.angle_beta   90.00
_cell.angle_gamma   90.00
#
_symmetry.space_group_name_H-M   'P 1'
#
loop_
_entity.id
_entity.type
_entity.pdbx_description
1 polymer ?
#
loop_
_entity_poly.entity_id
_entity_poly.type
_entity_poly.pdbx_seq_one_letter_code
_entity_poly.pdbx_strand_id
1 'polypeptide(L)' 'MQFFASAVTTLQTLVVALGAGLAVWGVVNLLEGYGSDNAAANAHVR' A
#
# COMPACT_ATOMS: atom_id res chain seq x y z
N MET A 1 -14.34 30.29 -11.68
CA MET A 1 -13.88 29.19 -10.79
C MET A 1 -13.38 27.94 -11.51
N GLN A 2 -13.35 27.89 -12.85
CA GLN A 2 -13.00 26.67 -13.61
C GLN A 2 -11.56 26.18 -13.40
N PHE A 3 -10.59 27.10 -13.33
CA PHE A 3 -9.18 26.76 -13.09
C PHE A 3 -8.96 26.02 -11.77
N PHE A 4 -9.60 26.49 -10.69
CA PHE A 4 -9.49 25.84 -9.38
C PHE A 4 -10.15 24.45 -9.39
N ALA A 5 -11.28 24.28 -10.08
CA ALA A 5 -11.91 22.98 -10.23
C ALA A 5 -11.00 21.98 -10.96
N SER A 6 -10.34 22.38 -12.06
CA SER A 6 -9.41 21.50 -12.76
C SER A 6 -8.19 21.14 -11.92
N ALA A 7 -7.66 22.10 -11.15
CA ALA A 7 -6.52 21.85 -10.25
C ALA A 7 -6.89 20.82 -9.16
N VAL A 8 -8.06 20.95 -8.54
CA VAL A 8 -8.56 20.02 -7.52
C VAL A 8 -8.74 18.61 -8.10
N THR A 9 -9.34 18.48 -9.28
CA THR A 9 -9.50 17.17 -9.94
C THR A 9 -8.16 16.48 -10.22
N THR A 10 -7.15 17.23 -10.69
CA THR A 10 -5.81 16.70 -10.92
C THR A 10 -5.17 16.22 -9.61
N LEU A 11 -5.23 17.04 -8.55
CA LEU A 11 -4.69 16.68 -7.25
C LEU A 11 -5.40 15.46 -6.65
N GLN A 12 -6.73 15.38 -6.78
CA GLN A 12 -7.51 14.24 -6.30
C GLN A 12 -7.09 12.95 -7.01
N THR A 13 -6.88 13.00 -8.32
CA THR A 13 -6.40 11.86 -9.10
C THR A 13 -5.05 11.36 -8.57
N LEU A 14 -4.12 12.28 -8.30
CA LEU A 14 -2.80 11.93 -7.76
C LEU A 14 -2.90 11.33 -6.36
N VAL A 15 -3.72 11.91 -5.47
CA VAL A 15 -3.90 11.40 -4.09
C VAL A 15 -4.47 9.98 -4.10
N VAL A 16 -5.48 9.73 -4.93
CA VAL A 16 -6.09 8.39 -5.03
C VAL A 16 -5.09 7.39 -5.60
N ALA A 17 -4.35 7.75 -6.66
CA ALA A 17 -3.36 6.87 -7.27
C ALA A 17 -2.22 6.52 -6.29
N LEU A 18 -1.68 7.51 -5.57
CA LEU A 18 -0.64 7.30 -4.56
C LEU A 18 -1.16 6.49 -3.37
N GLY A 19 -2.36 6.81 -2.87
CA GLY A 19 -2.99 6.06 -1.78
C GLY A 19 -3.23 4.60 -2.14
N ALA A 20 -3.72 4.33 -3.35
CA ALA A 20 -3.90 2.96 -3.86
C ALA A 20 -2.54 2.23 -3.98
N GLY A 21 -1.51 2.90 -4.50
CA GLY A 21 -0.16 2.34 -4.61
C GLY A 21 0.42 1.94 -3.25
N LEU A 22 0.30 2.83 -2.24
CA LEU A 22 0.76 2.55 -0.88
C LEU A 22 -0.04 1.42 -0.21
N ALA A 23 -1.35 1.34 -0.45
CA ALA A 23 -2.18 0.27 0.08
C ALA A 23 -1.75 -1.10 -0.48
N VAL A 24 -1.53 -1.19 -1.80
CA VAL A 24 -1.03 -2.41 -2.44
C VAL A 24 0.36 -2.78 -1.91
N TRP A 25 1.27 -1.80 -1.82
CA TRP A 25 2.61 -2.02 -1.27
C TRP A 25 2.57 -2.54 0.16
N GLY A 26 1.73 -1.95 1.03
CA GLY A 26 1.54 -2.42 2.40
C GLY A 26 1.05 -3.86 2.47
N VAL A 27 0.08 -4.24 1.63
CA VAL A 27 -0.41 -5.63 1.54
C VAL A 27 0.72 -6.59 1.14
N VAL A 28 1.53 -6.23 0.15
CA VAL A 28 2.66 -7.07 -0.29
C VAL A 28 3.64 -7.28 0.87
N ASN A 29 4.04 -6.23 1.58
CA ASN A 29 4.95 -6.35 2.71
C ASN A 29 4.40 -7.24 3.83
N LEU A 30 3.10 -7.16 4.10
CA LEU A 30 2.43 -8.05 5.06
C LEU A 30 2.48 -9.51 4.61
N LEU A 31 2.30 -9.77 3.31
CA LEU A 31 2.35 -11.12 2.76
C LEU A 31 3.78 -11.68 2.68
N GLU A 32 4.78 -10.84 2.41
CA GLU A 32 6.20 -11.23 2.40
C GLU A 32 6.66 -11.71 3.79
N GLY A 33 6.24 -11.03 4.87
CA GLY A 33 6.56 -11.43 6.25
C GLY A 33 5.74 -12.59 6.81
N TYR A 34 4.55 -12.87 6.23
CA TYR A 34 3.57 -13.79 6.83
C TYR A 34 4.09 -15.22 7.08
N GLY A 35 4.91 -15.75 6.15
CA GLY A 35 5.48 -17.09 6.29
C GLY A 35 6.67 -17.14 7.25
N SER A 36 7.55 -16.14 7.19
CA SER A 36 8.76 -16.05 8.00
C SER A 36 8.47 -15.75 9.47
N ASP A 37 7.41 -15.00 9.78
CA ASP A 37 7.07 -14.65 11.18
C ASP A 37 6.15 -15.69 11.84
N ASN A 38 5.80 -16.76 11.13
CA ASN A 38 4.98 -17.83 11.65
C ASN A 38 5.79 -18.75 12.58
N ALA A 39 5.39 -18.83 13.84
CA ALA A 39 6.03 -19.69 14.84
C ALA A 39 6.06 -21.19 14.44
N ALA A 40 5.07 -21.66 13.69
CA ALA A 40 5.05 -23.03 13.16
C ALA A 40 6.06 -23.24 12.02
N ALA A 41 6.30 -22.22 11.18
CA ALA A 41 7.28 -22.28 10.11
C ALA A 41 8.72 -22.29 10.67
N ASN A 42 8.96 -21.58 11.78
CA ASN A 42 10.27 -21.51 12.45
C ASN A 42 10.54 -22.64 13.46
N ALA A 43 9.64 -23.63 13.61
CA ALA A 43 9.78 -24.67 14.63
C ALA A 43 11.05 -25.53 14.48
N HIS A 44 11.66 -25.54 13.29
CA HIS A 44 12.88 -26.28 12.97
C HIS A 44 14.15 -25.41 13.01
N VAL A 45 13.99 -24.09 13.07
CA VAL A 45 15.10 -23.14 13.19
C VAL A 45 15.43 -23.03 14.68
N ARG A 46 16.37 -23.86 15.13
CA ARG A 46 17.01 -23.80 16.45
C ARG A 46 18.51 -23.65 16.28
#